data_AF-A0A7X4FR16-F1
#
_entry.id   AF-A0A7X4FR16-F1
#
_cell.length_a   1.000
_cell.length_b   1.000
_cell.length_c   1.000
_cell.angle_alpha   90.00
_cell.angle_beta   90.00
_cell.angle_gamma   90.00
#
_symmetry.space_group_name_H-M   'P 1'
#
loop_
_entity.id
_entity.type
_entity.pdbx_description
1 polymer ?
#
loop_
_entity_poly.entity_id
_entity_poly.type
_entity_poly.pdbx_seq_one_letter_code
_entity_poly.pdbx_strand_id
1 'polypeptide(L)'
;MPQYPRENDVYMPTSACPFRARAEARMEEDRTAFRGMTAFGRLAPGVGVDRFGAELATVAARLQDDFPETYPADSGYTAVTLPLAAELTREARPTLLILLATTVLVLLIACANVANLTLARMSRRERELALRSALGAGRARLLRQLVTESSLLALAAGAFGLLVAWLSLDLLVAFAALFTTRTTEVGIDGWVLAFTLGLSLLTGIVFGSAPALTGRRDVAAALKEAGAQTTDTPARRRLRGLLTASQVAAAFVLLIATGLLLTSFYRLQQVDTGFDPENVLTAEVFPNWSKYTTAESRRQLFTDVLQRLQDRPGLSAAAVANGFPMASEVGQQQRFAIEGRTYEDPDLRPELETRVISPDYFATVGVPLLAGRTFTRLDDAETTPVAVVSRSLAERHWREGRSPLEQRITLDDGETWITLVGVVGDVR
;
A
#
# COMPACT_ATOMS: atom_id res chain seq x y z
N MET A 1 16.08 -18.25 -14.49
CA MET A 1 14.93 -18.18 -13.57
C MET A 1 14.47 -16.74 -13.49
N PRO A 2 13.16 -16.43 -13.46
CA PRO A 2 12.73 -15.06 -13.26
C PRO A 2 13.22 -14.57 -11.89
N GLN A 3 14.02 -13.51 -11.90
CA GLN A 3 14.58 -12.85 -10.72
C GLN A 3 13.51 -11.96 -10.11
N TYR A 4 12.76 -12.47 -9.13
CA TYR A 4 11.65 -11.73 -8.51
C TYR A 4 11.27 -12.35 -7.16
N PRO A 5 10.96 -11.59 -6.08
CA PRO A 5 10.87 -10.13 -5.92
C PRO A 5 12.17 -9.41 -5.51
N ARG A 6 13.28 -10.14 -5.29
CA ARG A 6 14.61 -9.59 -4.98
C ARG A 6 15.67 -10.32 -5.82
N GLU A 7 16.78 -9.65 -6.10
CA GLU A 7 17.99 -10.33 -6.59
C GLU A 7 18.44 -11.31 -5.50
N ASN A 8 18.28 -12.61 -5.77
CA ASN A 8 18.78 -13.67 -4.92
C ASN A 8 19.83 -14.43 -5.71
N ASP A 9 21.07 -14.40 -5.24
CA ASP A 9 22.19 -15.09 -5.87
C ASP A 9 22.11 -16.62 -5.73
N VAL A 10 21.29 -17.10 -4.79
CA VAL A 10 21.17 -18.53 -4.45
C VAL A 10 19.71 -18.94 -4.34
N TYR A 11 19.32 -19.93 -5.14
CA TYR A 11 18.06 -20.65 -5.00
C TYR A 11 18.35 -22.01 -4.34
N MET A 12 17.63 -22.33 -3.28
CA MET A 12 17.74 -23.58 -2.56
C MET A 12 16.41 -24.34 -2.64
N PRO A 13 16.40 -25.63 -3.02
CA PRO A 13 15.18 -26.42 -2.95
C PRO A 13 14.73 -26.53 -1.49
N THR A 14 13.42 -26.53 -1.24
CA THR A 14 12.86 -26.61 0.11
C THR A 14 13.35 -27.83 0.87
N SER A 15 13.57 -28.95 0.18
CA SER A 15 14.15 -30.19 0.72
C SER A 15 15.63 -30.06 1.13
N ALA A 16 16.37 -29.11 0.56
CA ALA A 16 17.74 -28.82 0.97
C ALA A 16 17.82 -27.73 2.04
N CYS A 17 16.69 -27.08 2.40
CA CYS A 17 16.63 -26.09 3.46
C CYS A 17 16.70 -26.78 4.82
N PRO A 18 17.78 -26.63 5.61
CA PRO A 18 17.95 -27.41 6.83
C PRO A 18 16.98 -27.01 7.94
N PHE A 19 16.30 -25.87 7.82
CA PHE A 19 15.17 -25.50 8.68
C PHE A 19 13.89 -26.27 8.33
N ARG A 20 13.63 -26.48 7.03
CA ARG A 20 12.41 -27.15 6.51
C ARG A 20 12.58 -28.67 6.34
N ALA A 21 13.80 -29.18 6.42
CA ALA A 21 14.14 -30.59 6.20
C ALA A 21 14.59 -31.34 7.48
N ARG A 22 14.60 -30.69 8.64
CA ARG A 22 14.96 -31.33 9.93
C ARG A 22 13.87 -32.30 10.39
N ALA A 23 14.28 -33.31 11.15
CA ALA A 23 13.46 -34.45 11.59
C ALA A 23 12.21 -34.06 12.40
N GLU A 24 12.23 -32.94 13.13
CA GLU A 24 11.10 -32.43 13.92
C GLU A 24 10.07 -31.65 13.07
N ALA A 25 10.39 -31.35 11.81
CA ALA A 25 9.59 -30.50 10.92
C ALA A 25 9.61 -31.02 9.47
N ARG A 26 9.68 -32.34 9.29
CA ARG A 26 9.58 -32.94 7.95
C ARG A 26 8.18 -32.69 7.43
N MET A 27 8.09 -31.79 6.45
CA MET A 27 6.84 -31.50 5.72
C MET A 27 6.17 -32.75 5.14
N GLU A 28 6.94 -33.82 4.91
CA GLU A 28 6.44 -35.10 4.41
C GLU A 28 5.74 -35.93 5.50
N GLU A 29 6.10 -35.76 6.77
CA GLU A 29 5.60 -36.56 7.90
C GLU A 29 4.58 -35.78 8.75
N ASP A 30 4.72 -34.45 8.85
CA ASP A 30 3.81 -33.56 9.58
C ASP A 30 3.37 -32.37 8.72
N ARG A 31 2.09 -32.40 8.31
CA ARG A 31 1.43 -31.34 7.52
C ARG A 31 1.15 -30.05 8.30
N THR A 32 1.28 -30.08 9.63
CA THR A 32 1.07 -28.94 10.52
C THR A 32 2.36 -28.17 10.82
N ALA A 33 3.53 -28.83 10.75
CA ALA A 33 4.82 -28.27 11.12
C ALA A 33 5.25 -27.04 10.31
N PHE A 34 4.99 -27.02 8.99
CA PHE A 34 5.25 -25.84 8.16
C PHE A 34 4.28 -25.76 6.99
N ARG A 35 3.42 -24.75 7.02
CA ARG A 35 2.47 -24.45 5.94
C ARG A 35 3.11 -23.41 5.02
N GLY A 36 3.67 -23.84 3.89
CA GLY A 36 4.18 -22.94 2.86
C GLY A 36 3.01 -22.22 2.17
N MET A 37 2.53 -21.13 2.76
CA MET A 37 1.26 -20.50 2.37
C MET A 37 1.32 -19.66 1.08
N THR A 38 2.49 -19.55 0.44
CA THR A 38 2.65 -18.77 -0.79
C THR A 38 3.60 -19.46 -1.75
N ALA A 39 3.17 -19.62 -3.00
CA ALA A 39 3.97 -20.19 -4.08
C ALA A 39 3.81 -19.36 -5.36
N PHE A 40 4.88 -19.29 -6.14
CA PHE A 40 4.88 -18.64 -7.45
C PHE A 40 5.04 -19.71 -8.53
N GLY A 41 4.15 -19.69 -9.52
CA GLY A 41 4.14 -20.67 -10.60
C GLY A 41 3.97 -19.99 -11.96
N ARG A 42 4.54 -20.61 -13.00
CA ARG A 42 4.27 -20.24 -14.39
C ARG A 42 3.16 -21.13 -14.92
N LEU A 43 2.06 -20.52 -15.37
CA LEU A 43 0.97 -21.25 -16.02
C LEU A 43 1.42 -21.85 -17.36
N ALA A 44 0.85 -23.01 -17.70
CA ALA A 44 1.02 -23.60 -19.02
C ALA A 44 0.42 -22.70 -20.12
N PRO A 45 0.93 -22.75 -21.37
CA PRO A 45 0.40 -21.96 -22.46
C PRO A 45 -1.11 -22.18 -22.65
N GLY A 46 -1.89 -21.10 -22.75
CA GLY A 46 -3.35 -21.15 -22.97
C GLY A 46 -4.20 -21.41 -21.72
N VAL A 47 -3.60 -21.55 -20.54
CA VAL A 47 -4.35 -21.69 -19.27
C VAL A 47 -4.55 -20.32 -18.63
N GLY A 48 -5.81 -19.95 -18.39
CA GLY A 48 -6.17 -18.74 -17.65
C GLY A 48 -6.07 -18.93 -16.13
N VAL A 49 -5.88 -17.83 -15.40
CA VAL A 49 -5.78 -17.84 -13.93
C VAL A 49 -7.05 -18.40 -13.29
N ASP A 50 -8.23 -18.05 -13.81
CA ASP A 50 -9.51 -18.52 -13.26
C ASP A 50 -9.67 -20.04 -13.36
N ARG A 51 -9.22 -20.63 -14.48
CA ARG A 51 -9.24 -22.09 -14.67
C ARG A 51 -8.29 -22.77 -13.70
N PHE A 52 -7.06 -22.25 -13.57
CA PHE A 52 -6.10 -22.78 -12.61
C PHE A 52 -6.60 -22.64 -11.16
N GLY A 53 -7.28 -21.53 -10.84
CA GLY A 53 -7.92 -21.32 -9.55
C GLY A 53 -9.01 -22.35 -9.25
N ALA A 54 -9.85 -22.70 -10.23
CA ALA A 54 -10.87 -23.73 -10.08
C ALA A 54 -10.26 -25.13 -9.85
N GLU A 55 -9.20 -25.46 -10.58
CA GLU A 55 -8.47 -26.73 -10.40
C GLU A 55 -7.80 -26.77 -9.01
N LEU A 56 -7.20 -25.66 -8.57
CA LEU A 56 -6.58 -25.55 -7.25
C LEU A 56 -7.60 -25.63 -6.12
N ALA A 57 -8.78 -25.03 -6.28
CA ALA A 57 -9.88 -25.17 -5.33
C ALA A 57 -10.35 -26.63 -5.19
N THR A 58 -10.34 -27.38 -6.29
CA THR A 58 -10.64 -28.83 -6.26
C THR A 58 -9.58 -29.60 -5.47
N VAL A 59 -8.30 -29.26 -5.64
CA VAL A 59 -7.21 -29.85 -4.84
C VAL A 59 -7.34 -29.48 -3.37
N ALA A 60 -7.66 -28.22 -3.06
CA ALA A 60 -7.87 -27.76 -1.69
C ALA A 60 -9.04 -28.50 -1.00
N ALA A 61 -10.16 -28.68 -1.69
CA ALA A 61 -11.30 -29.46 -1.19
C ALA A 61 -10.92 -30.92 -0.92
N ARG A 62 -10.21 -31.58 -1.86
CA ARG A 62 -9.71 -32.94 -1.63
C ARG A 62 -8.77 -33.06 -0.44
N LEU A 63 -7.93 -32.05 -0.19
CA LEU A 63 -7.07 -32.03 1.00
C LEU A 63 -7.87 -31.97 2.30
N GLN A 64 -9.04 -31.30 2.30
CA GLN A 64 -9.95 -31.32 3.45
C GLN A 64 -10.62 -32.68 3.63
N ASP A 65 -10.99 -33.35 2.53
CA ASP A 65 -11.59 -34.69 2.58
C ASP A 65 -10.58 -35.77 3.01
N ASP A 66 -9.35 -35.70 2.49
CA ASP A 66 -8.30 -36.70 2.72
C ASP A 66 -7.63 -36.55 4.10
N PHE A 67 -7.61 -35.33 4.66
CA PHE A 67 -6.94 -35.02 5.93
C PHE A 67 -7.81 -34.12 6.84
N PRO A 68 -9.00 -34.59 7.25
CA PRO A 68 -9.97 -33.79 8.02
C PRO A 68 -9.42 -33.35 9.39
N GLU A 69 -8.54 -34.15 10.00
CA GLU A 69 -7.83 -33.80 11.23
C GLU A 69 -6.84 -32.63 11.08
N THR A 70 -6.34 -32.40 9.87
CA THR A 70 -5.36 -31.33 9.58
C THR A 70 -6.02 -30.08 8.98
N TYR A 71 -7.08 -30.28 8.19
CA TYR A 71 -7.88 -29.24 7.54
C TYR A 71 -9.37 -29.43 7.85
N PRO A 72 -9.81 -29.08 9.07
CA PRO A 72 -11.22 -29.12 9.44
C PRO A 72 -12.10 -28.37 8.44
N ALA A 73 -13.34 -28.83 8.25
CA ALA A 73 -14.26 -28.26 7.25
C ALA A 73 -14.59 -26.77 7.53
N ASP A 74 -14.51 -26.36 8.78
CA ASP A 74 -14.75 -25.00 9.27
C ASP A 74 -13.49 -24.13 9.35
N SER A 75 -12.31 -24.69 9.06
CA SER A 75 -11.02 -23.96 9.08
C SER A 75 -10.92 -22.81 8.07
N GLY A 76 -11.87 -22.71 7.13
CA GLY A 76 -11.84 -21.74 6.04
C GLY A 76 -10.68 -21.96 5.06
N TYR A 77 -10.04 -23.14 5.09
CA TYR A 77 -8.92 -23.46 4.21
C TYR A 77 -9.30 -23.31 2.74
N THR A 78 -8.62 -22.39 2.06
CA THR A 78 -8.84 -22.12 0.64
C THR A 78 -7.52 -21.78 -0.03
N ALA A 79 -7.44 -22.09 -1.31
CA ALA A 79 -6.28 -21.78 -2.13
C ALA A 79 -6.70 -20.73 -3.17
N VAL A 80 -6.11 -19.53 -3.05
CA VAL A 80 -6.45 -18.39 -3.91
C VAL A 80 -5.34 -18.17 -4.93
N THR A 81 -5.72 -18.04 -6.19
CA THR A 81 -4.79 -17.76 -7.28
C THR A 81 -4.96 -16.33 -7.75
N LEU A 82 -3.86 -15.59 -7.80
CA LEU A 82 -3.85 -14.20 -8.22
C LEU A 82 -2.83 -14.02 -9.35
N PRO A 83 -3.15 -13.21 -10.38
CA PRO A 83 -2.15 -12.85 -11.37
C PRO A 83 -0.98 -12.17 -10.66
N LEU A 84 0.25 -12.63 -10.93
CA LEU A 84 1.44 -12.10 -10.26
C LEU A 84 1.51 -10.57 -10.37
N ALA A 85 1.27 -10.00 -11.55
CA ALA A 85 1.25 -8.55 -11.74
C ALA A 85 0.27 -7.81 -10.81
N ALA A 86 -0.89 -8.41 -10.50
CA ALA A 86 -1.89 -7.82 -9.62
C ALA A 86 -1.44 -7.86 -8.15
N GLU A 87 -0.80 -8.95 -7.73
CA GLU A 87 -0.25 -9.07 -6.36
C GLU A 87 0.86 -8.04 -6.13
N LEU A 88 1.78 -7.93 -7.10
CA LEU A 88 2.93 -7.03 -7.00
C LEU A 88 2.56 -5.54 -7.02
N THR A 89 1.40 -5.22 -7.55
CA THR A 89 0.89 -3.85 -7.60
C THR A 89 -0.22 -3.60 -6.57
N ARG A 90 -0.60 -4.60 -5.77
CA ARG A 90 -1.75 -4.53 -4.85
C ARG A 90 -1.66 -3.33 -3.91
N GLU A 91 -0.52 -3.13 -3.28
CA GLU A 91 -0.29 -2.05 -2.30
C GLU A 91 -0.14 -0.68 -2.98
N ALA A 92 0.53 -0.64 -4.14
CA ALA A 92 0.81 0.61 -4.85
C ALA A 92 -0.38 1.13 -5.68
N ARG A 93 -1.28 0.24 -6.15
CA ARG A 93 -2.35 0.56 -7.10
C ARG A 93 -3.31 1.64 -6.61
N PRO A 94 -3.80 1.65 -5.35
CA PRO A 94 -4.66 2.72 -4.86
C PRO A 94 -3.98 4.09 -4.94
N THR A 95 -2.72 4.18 -4.53
CA THR A 95 -1.91 5.41 -4.57
C THR A 95 -1.71 5.88 -6.01
N LEU A 96 -1.37 4.99 -6.94
CA LEU A 96 -1.21 5.32 -8.36
C LEU A 96 -2.52 5.81 -8.99
N LEU A 97 -3.66 5.23 -8.62
CA LEU A 97 -4.98 5.68 -9.08
C LEU A 97 -5.34 7.07 -8.55
N ILE A 98 -5.02 7.37 -7.29
CA ILE A 98 -5.22 8.71 -6.72
C ILE A 98 -4.34 9.74 -7.44
N LEU A 99 -3.06 9.40 -7.71
CA LEU A 99 -2.15 10.26 -8.47
C LEU A 99 -2.67 10.50 -9.90
N LEU A 100 -3.16 9.45 -10.57
CA LEU A 100 -3.76 9.58 -11.90
C LEU A 100 -5.00 10.47 -11.89
N ALA A 101 -5.93 10.23 -10.95
CA ALA A 101 -7.14 11.03 -10.80
C ALA A 101 -6.81 12.51 -10.54
N THR A 102 -5.84 12.78 -9.67
CA THR A 102 -5.34 14.12 -9.38
C THR A 102 -4.75 14.78 -10.63
N THR A 103 -3.91 14.04 -11.38
CA THR A 103 -3.28 14.52 -12.62
C THR A 103 -4.33 14.87 -13.68
N VAL A 104 -5.36 14.02 -13.84
CA VAL A 104 -6.49 14.30 -14.75
C VAL A 104 -7.24 15.56 -14.33
N LEU A 105 -7.49 15.76 -13.04
CA LEU A 105 -8.21 16.93 -12.55
C LEU A 105 -7.40 18.23 -12.76
N VAL A 106 -6.08 18.19 -12.50
CA VAL A 106 -5.17 19.30 -12.79
C VAL A 106 -5.10 19.58 -14.30
N LEU A 107 -5.04 18.55 -15.14
CA LEU A 107 -5.10 18.69 -16.59
C LEU A 107 -6.39 19.36 -17.05
N LEU A 108 -7.55 18.99 -16.49
CA LEU A 108 -8.84 19.61 -16.81
C LEU A 108 -8.86 21.10 -16.43
N ILE A 109 -8.30 21.47 -15.27
CA ILE A 109 -8.13 22.86 -14.85
C ILE A 109 -7.24 23.63 -15.85
N ALA A 110 -6.09 23.05 -16.23
CA ALA A 110 -5.18 23.67 -17.20
C ALA A 110 -5.87 23.84 -18.57
N CYS A 111 -6.60 22.83 -19.03
CA CYS A 111 -7.40 22.85 -20.24
C CYS A 111 -8.46 23.97 -20.22
N ALA A 112 -9.19 24.11 -19.11
CA ALA A 112 -10.17 25.19 -18.93
C ALA A 112 -9.52 26.58 -18.97
N ASN A 113 -8.33 26.73 -18.37
CA ASN A 113 -7.55 27.97 -18.44
C ASN A 113 -7.12 28.30 -19.87
N VAL A 114 -6.59 27.31 -20.60
CA VAL A 114 -6.21 27.47 -22.00
C VAL A 114 -7.43 27.86 -22.84
N ALA A 115 -8.58 27.21 -22.65
CA ALA A 115 -9.83 27.56 -23.33
C ALA A 115 -10.27 29.01 -23.04
N ASN A 116 -10.19 29.45 -21.80
CA ASN A 116 -10.53 30.81 -21.40
C ASN A 116 -9.59 31.85 -22.03
N LEU A 117 -8.29 31.54 -22.10
CA LEU A 117 -7.29 32.40 -22.75
C LEU A 117 -7.46 32.45 -24.27
N THR A 118 -7.73 31.32 -24.92
CA THR A 118 -7.98 31.29 -26.37
C THR A 118 -9.25 32.05 -26.72
N LEU A 119 -10.34 31.87 -25.96
CA LEU A 119 -11.56 32.65 -26.12
C LEU A 119 -11.31 34.17 -25.97
N ALA A 120 -10.52 34.59 -24.97
CA ALA A 120 -10.18 36.00 -24.78
C ALA A 120 -9.27 36.56 -25.88
N ARG A 121 -8.31 35.79 -26.39
CA ARG A 121 -7.46 36.19 -27.52
C ARG A 121 -8.26 36.33 -28.82
N MET A 122 -9.28 35.51 -29.01
CA MET A 122 -10.11 35.53 -30.22
C MET A 122 -10.95 36.80 -30.34
N SER A 123 -11.44 37.39 -29.25
CA SER A 123 -12.17 38.67 -29.33
C SER A 123 -11.28 39.80 -29.88
N ARG A 124 -9.97 39.75 -29.62
CA ARG A 124 -9.00 40.70 -30.18
C ARG A 124 -8.69 40.42 -31.66
N ARG A 125 -8.70 39.14 -32.07
CA ARG A 125 -8.44 38.70 -33.46
C ARG A 125 -9.69 38.69 -34.35
N GLU A 126 -10.88 38.97 -33.80
CA GLU A 126 -12.16 38.89 -34.51
C GLU A 126 -12.24 39.86 -35.70
N ARG A 127 -11.74 41.10 -35.53
CA ARG A 127 -11.65 42.10 -36.62
C ARG A 127 -10.71 41.66 -37.74
N GLU A 128 -9.54 41.09 -37.41
CA GLU A 128 -8.57 40.60 -38.39
C GLU A 128 -9.14 39.44 -39.22
N LEU A 129 -9.79 38.49 -38.56
CA LEU A 129 -10.42 37.34 -39.21
C LEU A 129 -11.61 37.76 -40.07
N ALA A 130 -12.43 38.71 -39.61
CA ALA A 130 -13.53 39.28 -40.39
C ALA A 130 -13.01 39.99 -41.66
N LEU A 131 -11.97 40.82 -41.55
CA LEU A 131 -11.33 41.49 -42.69
C LEU A 131 -10.75 40.48 -43.70
N ARG A 132 -10.02 39.45 -43.23
CA ARG A 132 -9.50 38.39 -44.12
C ARG A 132 -10.61 37.61 -44.81
N SER A 133 -11.73 37.36 -44.11
CA SER A 133 -12.90 36.70 -44.72
C SER A 133 -13.58 37.57 -45.78
N ALA A 134 -13.67 38.88 -45.55
CA ALA A 134 -14.22 39.85 -46.52
C ALA A 134 -13.33 39.99 -47.77
N LEU A 135 -12.02 39.82 -47.61
CA LEU A 135 -11.04 39.76 -48.71
C LEU A 135 -11.02 38.40 -49.44
N GLY A 136 -11.93 37.47 -49.13
CA GLY A 136 -12.10 36.21 -49.85
C GLY A 136 -11.27 35.02 -49.30
N ALA A 137 -10.67 35.14 -48.11
CA ALA A 137 -9.97 33.99 -47.51
C ALA A 137 -10.97 32.87 -47.17
N GLY A 138 -10.77 31.69 -47.78
CA GLY A 138 -11.60 30.52 -47.52
C GLY A 138 -11.53 30.04 -46.06
N ARG A 139 -12.68 29.62 -45.50
CA ARG A 139 -12.82 29.17 -44.10
C ARG A 139 -11.82 28.09 -43.69
N ALA A 140 -11.54 27.14 -44.59
CA ALA A 140 -10.55 26.09 -44.36
C ALA A 140 -9.13 26.63 -44.14
N ARG A 141 -8.75 27.74 -44.81
CA ARG A 141 -7.44 28.38 -44.66
C ARG A 141 -7.29 29.03 -43.28
N LEU A 142 -8.33 29.70 -42.79
CA LEU A 142 -8.35 30.33 -41.47
C LEU A 142 -8.35 29.29 -40.35
N LEU A 143 -9.15 28.23 -40.50
CA LEU A 143 -9.16 27.08 -39.58
C LEU A 143 -7.79 26.40 -39.50
N ARG A 144 -7.18 26.11 -40.65
CA ARG A 144 -5.86 25.48 -40.72
C ARG A 144 -4.81 26.31 -39.99
N GLN A 145 -4.81 27.64 -40.18
CA GLN A 145 -3.88 28.55 -39.52
C GLN A 145 -4.00 28.48 -37.99
N LEU A 146 -5.21 28.58 -37.45
CA LEU A 146 -5.47 28.55 -35.99
C LEU A 146 -5.09 27.19 -35.37
N VAL A 147 -5.42 26.10 -36.06
CA VAL A 147 -5.06 24.76 -35.62
C VAL A 147 -3.54 24.57 -35.67
N THR A 148 -2.84 25.02 -36.72
CA THR A 148 -1.38 24.92 -36.78
C THR A 148 -0.68 25.73 -35.69
N GLU A 149 -1.15 26.96 -35.39
CA GLU A 149 -0.58 27.79 -34.34
C GLU A 149 -0.78 27.15 -32.95
N SER A 150 -1.97 26.59 -32.71
CA SER A 150 -2.29 25.94 -31.44
C SER A 150 -1.57 24.59 -31.26
N SER A 151 -1.47 23.80 -32.32
CA SER A 151 -0.76 22.51 -32.30
C SER A 151 0.74 22.68 -32.10
N LEU A 152 1.38 23.71 -32.70
CA LEU A 152 2.79 24.00 -32.47
C LEU A 152 3.07 24.37 -31.02
N LEU A 153 2.23 25.24 -30.43
CA LEU A 153 2.34 25.60 -29.02
C LEU A 153 2.13 24.40 -28.10
N ALA A 154 1.16 23.54 -28.43
CA ALA A 154 0.87 22.35 -27.63
C ALA A 154 2.00 21.31 -27.72
N LEU A 155 2.62 21.13 -28.89
CA LEU A 155 3.80 20.27 -29.05
C LEU A 155 5.00 20.81 -28.28
N ALA A 156 5.24 22.12 -28.32
CA ALA A 156 6.31 22.74 -27.53
C ALA A 156 6.08 22.57 -26.02
N ALA A 157 4.84 22.73 -25.55
CA ALA A 157 4.46 22.48 -24.16
C ALA A 157 4.63 21.00 -23.78
N GLY A 158 4.23 20.07 -24.65
CA GLY A 158 4.41 18.64 -24.45
C GLY A 158 5.89 18.22 -24.38
N ALA A 159 6.72 18.78 -25.27
CA ALA A 159 8.17 18.56 -25.24
C ALA A 159 8.81 19.11 -23.96
N PHE A 160 8.39 20.31 -23.53
CA PHE A 160 8.84 20.88 -22.27
C PHE A 160 8.38 20.05 -21.06
N GLY A 161 7.14 19.55 -21.06
CA GLY A 161 6.64 18.65 -20.03
C GLY A 161 7.41 17.34 -19.94
N LEU A 162 7.77 16.75 -21.10
CA LEU A 162 8.63 15.56 -21.16
C LEU A 162 10.03 15.84 -20.61
N LEU A 163 10.61 17.00 -20.90
CA LEU A 163 11.91 17.40 -20.35
C LEU A 163 11.87 17.51 -18.83
N VAL A 164 10.83 18.13 -18.27
CA VAL A 164 10.63 18.22 -16.81
C VAL A 164 10.42 16.84 -16.20
N ALA A 165 9.63 15.98 -16.85
CA ALA A 165 9.41 14.60 -16.40
C ALA A 165 10.71 13.80 -16.39
N TRP A 166 11.55 13.96 -17.41
CA TRP A 166 12.85 13.31 -17.50
C TRP A 166 13.80 13.77 -16.40
N LEU A 167 13.91 15.09 -16.17
CA LEU A 167 14.73 15.65 -15.09
C LEU A 167 14.24 15.26 -13.68
N SER A 168 12.94 14.98 -13.53
CA SER A 168 12.32 14.64 -12.25
C SER A 168 12.19 13.12 -12.04
N LEU A 169 12.61 12.30 -13.01
CA LEU A 169 12.40 10.85 -12.99
C LEU A 169 13.13 10.20 -11.81
N ASP A 170 14.38 10.57 -11.56
CA ASP A 170 15.17 10.02 -10.47
C ASP A 170 14.55 10.32 -9.10
N LEU A 171 13.99 11.52 -8.93
CA LEU A 171 13.27 11.90 -7.70
C LEU A 171 12.01 11.05 -7.51
N LEU A 172 11.26 10.80 -8.59
CA LEU A 172 10.08 9.96 -8.56
C LEU A 172 10.44 8.49 -8.25
N VAL A 173 11.51 7.98 -8.85
CA VAL A 173 12.03 6.61 -8.60
C VAL A 173 12.47 6.47 -7.15
N ALA A 174 13.20 7.44 -6.59
CA ALA A 174 13.61 7.44 -5.20
C ALA A 174 12.40 7.47 -4.24
N PHE A 175 11.37 8.27 -4.55
CA PHE A 175 10.15 8.31 -3.76
C PHE A 175 9.35 7.00 -3.85
N ALA A 176 9.20 6.45 -5.05
CA ALA A 176 8.48 5.19 -5.27
C ALA A 176 9.16 3.99 -4.58
N ALA A 177 10.48 4.06 -4.34
CA ALA A 177 11.25 2.96 -3.75
C ALA A 177 10.86 2.70 -2.30
N LEU A 178 10.21 3.67 -1.66
CA LEU A 178 9.63 3.54 -0.33
C LEU A 178 8.38 2.64 -0.29
N PHE A 179 7.72 2.44 -1.44
CA PHE A 179 6.41 1.78 -1.50
C PHE A 179 6.38 0.54 -2.41
N THR A 180 7.39 0.33 -3.25
CA THR A 180 7.45 -0.83 -4.13
C THR A 180 8.88 -1.22 -4.48
N THR A 181 9.11 -2.52 -4.67
CA THR A 181 10.39 -3.07 -5.14
C THR A 181 10.55 -2.98 -6.66
N ARG A 182 9.50 -2.60 -7.41
CA ARG A 182 9.53 -2.47 -8.89
C ARG A 182 9.97 -1.10 -9.40
N THR A 183 10.67 -0.30 -8.60
CA THR A 183 11.07 1.05 -9.00
C THR A 183 12.04 1.10 -10.16
N THR A 184 12.82 0.05 -10.37
CA THR A 184 13.78 -0.07 -11.48
C THR A 184 13.11 -0.16 -12.86
N GLU A 185 11.80 -0.44 -12.91
CA GLU A 185 11.03 -0.49 -14.16
C GLU A 185 10.32 0.84 -14.48
N VAL A 186 10.35 1.82 -13.57
CA VAL A 186 9.73 3.13 -13.79
C VAL A 186 10.60 3.93 -14.74
N GLY A 187 10.10 4.17 -15.95
CA GLY A 187 10.82 4.92 -16.97
C GLY A 187 9.89 5.63 -17.94
N ILE A 188 10.47 6.55 -18.73
CA ILE A 188 9.78 7.18 -19.85
C ILE A 188 9.98 6.27 -21.06
N ASP A 189 8.99 5.44 -21.35
CA ASP A 189 9.00 4.55 -22.51
C ASP A 189 8.31 5.18 -23.73
N GLY A 190 8.31 4.45 -24.84
CA GLY A 190 7.64 4.88 -26.07
C GLY A 190 6.13 5.10 -25.91
N TRP A 191 5.47 4.39 -24.98
CA TRP A 191 4.05 4.57 -24.69
C TRP A 191 3.78 5.87 -23.94
N VAL A 192 4.60 6.22 -22.95
CA VAL A 192 4.54 7.51 -22.23
C VAL A 192 4.77 8.67 -23.20
N LEU A 193 5.75 8.54 -24.10
CA LEU A 193 6.01 9.51 -25.17
C LEU A 193 4.78 9.67 -26.09
N ALA A 194 4.25 8.58 -26.62
CA ALA A 194 3.09 8.59 -27.51
C ALA A 194 1.84 9.15 -26.81
N PHE A 195 1.62 8.78 -25.55
CA PHE A 195 0.51 9.26 -24.73
C PHE A 195 0.61 10.76 -24.49
N THR A 196 1.76 11.25 -24.01
CA THR A 196 1.96 12.67 -23.70
C THR A 196 1.86 13.54 -24.96
N LEU A 197 2.46 13.11 -26.06
CA LEU A 197 2.37 13.81 -27.35
C LEU A 197 0.95 13.79 -27.90
N GLY A 198 0.28 12.64 -27.85
CA GLY A 198 -1.12 12.49 -28.29
C GLY A 198 -2.06 13.38 -27.49
N LEU A 199 -1.91 13.41 -26.17
CA LEU A 199 -2.72 14.24 -25.27
C LEU A 199 -2.45 15.74 -25.47
N SER A 200 -1.18 16.13 -25.67
CA SER A 200 -0.80 17.50 -25.99
C SER A 200 -1.42 17.95 -27.33
N LEU A 201 -1.34 17.10 -28.35
CA LEU A 201 -1.94 17.42 -29.65
C LEU A 201 -3.47 17.49 -29.57
N LEU A 202 -4.11 16.55 -28.87
CA LEU A 202 -5.55 16.54 -28.68
C LEU A 202 -6.03 17.81 -27.97
N THR A 203 -5.37 18.22 -26.89
CA THR A 203 -5.70 19.47 -26.18
C THR A 203 -5.48 20.70 -27.08
N GLY A 204 -4.37 20.76 -27.81
CA GLY A 204 -4.09 21.83 -28.79
C GLY A 204 -5.16 21.93 -29.88
N ILE A 205 -5.61 20.80 -30.44
CA ILE A 205 -6.65 20.75 -31.48
C ILE A 205 -8.01 21.16 -30.91
N VAL A 206 -8.42 20.61 -29.77
CA VAL A 206 -9.72 20.89 -29.15
C VAL A 206 -9.84 22.37 -28.81
N PHE A 207 -8.85 22.96 -28.14
CA PHE A 207 -8.90 24.37 -27.74
C PHE A 207 -8.51 25.35 -28.85
N GLY A 208 -7.75 24.91 -29.85
CA GLY A 208 -7.44 25.69 -31.05
C GLY A 208 -8.57 25.74 -32.08
N SER A 209 -9.45 24.73 -32.11
CA SER A 209 -10.59 24.64 -33.06
C SER A 209 -11.91 25.17 -32.48
N ALA A 210 -12.06 25.20 -31.15
CA ALA A 210 -13.24 25.74 -30.46
C ALA A 210 -13.73 27.11 -30.98
N PRO A 211 -12.86 28.07 -31.37
CA PRO A 211 -13.31 29.37 -31.84
C PRO A 211 -13.94 29.36 -33.25
N ALA A 212 -13.52 28.44 -34.11
CA ALA A 212 -13.98 28.38 -35.50
C ALA A 212 -15.36 27.73 -35.64
N LEU A 213 -15.75 26.90 -34.68
CA LEU A 213 -17.07 26.24 -34.63
C LEU A 213 -18.17 27.16 -34.08
N THR A 214 -17.80 28.13 -33.23
CA THR A 214 -18.75 29.09 -32.61
C THR A 214 -19.01 30.33 -33.46
N GLY A 215 -18.14 30.66 -34.43
CA GLY A 215 -18.33 31.78 -35.40
C GLY A 215 -19.36 31.52 -36.51
N ARG A 216 -20.34 30.64 -36.28
CA ARG A 216 -21.26 30.11 -37.30
C ARG A 216 -22.40 31.07 -37.71
N ARG A 217 -22.53 32.25 -37.10
CA ARG A 217 -23.69 33.13 -37.34
C ARG A 217 -23.27 34.57 -37.63
N ASP A 218 -23.41 34.92 -38.91
CA ASP A 218 -23.49 36.27 -39.48
C ASP A 218 -22.29 37.21 -39.44
N VAL A 219 -21.39 37.02 -40.41
CA VAL A 219 -20.39 38.02 -40.84
C VAL A 219 -21.06 39.34 -41.26
N ALA A 220 -22.32 39.28 -41.73
CA ALA A 220 -23.11 40.47 -42.11
C ALA A 220 -23.67 41.24 -40.90
N ALA A 221 -23.98 40.57 -39.78
CA ALA A 221 -24.40 41.23 -38.54
C ALA A 221 -23.19 41.85 -37.81
N ALA A 222 -22.04 41.16 -37.82
CA ALA A 222 -20.81 41.61 -37.18
C ALA A 222 -20.25 42.93 -37.77
N LEU A 223 -20.47 43.21 -39.06
CA LEU A 223 -20.13 44.51 -39.65
C LEU A 223 -21.10 45.63 -39.27
N LYS A 224 -22.37 45.30 -38.98
CA LYS A 224 -23.42 46.26 -38.62
C LYS A 224 -23.33 46.69 -37.14
N GLU A 225 -22.79 45.83 -36.29
CA GLU A 225 -22.48 46.10 -34.87
C GLU A 225 -21.17 46.87 -34.63
N ALA A 226 -20.34 47.09 -35.65
CA ALA A 226 -19.02 47.69 -35.51
C ALA A 226 -19.00 49.14 -34.95
N GLY A 227 -20.16 49.79 -34.82
CA GLY A 227 -20.32 51.11 -34.19
C GLY A 227 -20.66 51.11 -32.69
N ALA A 228 -21.09 49.97 -32.13
CA ALA A 228 -21.40 49.83 -30.70
C ALA A 228 -20.36 48.93 -30.04
N GLN A 229 -19.96 49.25 -28.81
CA GLN A 229 -18.93 48.52 -28.05
C GLN A 229 -19.13 47.00 -28.15
N THR A 230 -18.08 46.28 -28.56
CA THR A 230 -18.00 44.82 -28.68
C THR A 230 -18.43 44.14 -27.38
N THR A 231 -19.71 43.79 -27.26
CA THR A 231 -20.25 43.00 -26.16
C THR A 231 -20.20 41.52 -26.51
N ASP A 232 -19.54 40.75 -25.66
CA ASP A 232 -19.41 39.30 -25.74
C ASP A 232 -20.79 38.65 -25.90
N THR A 233 -20.96 37.76 -26.89
CA THR A 233 -22.28 37.14 -27.15
C THR A 233 -22.78 36.36 -25.92
N PRO A 234 -24.11 36.30 -25.66
CA PRO A 234 -24.66 35.61 -24.49
C PRO A 234 -24.22 34.15 -24.36
N ALA A 235 -24.04 33.45 -25.49
CA ALA A 235 -23.55 32.07 -25.54
C ALA A 235 -22.08 31.95 -25.13
N ARG A 236 -21.19 32.84 -25.59
CA ARG A 236 -19.77 32.88 -25.15
C ARG A 236 -19.66 33.22 -23.67
N ARG A 237 -20.47 34.17 -23.18
CA ARG A 237 -20.50 34.53 -21.75
C ARG A 237 -20.94 33.36 -20.87
N ARG A 238 -21.96 32.60 -21.29
CA ARG A 238 -22.39 31.37 -20.59
C ARG A 238 -21.32 30.28 -20.61
N LEU A 239 -20.68 30.04 -21.76
CA LEU A 239 -19.61 29.03 -21.88
C LEU A 239 -18.42 29.37 -20.97
N ARG A 240 -17.97 30.63 -20.99
CA ARG A 240 -16.88 31.11 -20.12
C ARG A 240 -17.26 31.04 -18.64
N GLY A 241 -18.50 31.37 -18.31
CA GLY A 241 -19.05 31.21 -16.96
C GLY A 241 -19.01 29.75 -16.49
N LEU A 242 -19.47 28.82 -17.33
CA LEU A 242 -19.44 27.38 -17.03
C LEU A 242 -18.00 26.85 -16.87
N LEU A 243 -17.07 27.23 -17.75
CA LEU A 243 -15.66 26.84 -17.65
C LEU A 243 -15.00 27.39 -16.39
N THR A 244 -15.34 28.62 -15.99
CA THR A 244 -14.81 29.22 -14.76
C THR A 244 -15.39 28.52 -13.53
N ALA A 245 -16.70 28.25 -13.54
CA ALA A 245 -17.36 27.55 -12.45
C ALA A 245 -16.84 26.11 -12.29
N SER A 246 -16.65 25.36 -13.39
CA SER A 246 -16.09 24.01 -13.34
C SER A 246 -14.63 23.99 -12.87
N GLN A 247 -13.83 24.97 -13.30
CA GLN A 247 -12.46 25.15 -12.82
C GLN A 247 -12.42 25.42 -11.31
N VAL A 248 -13.23 26.37 -10.83
CA VAL A 248 -13.30 26.71 -9.40
C VAL A 248 -13.76 25.49 -8.60
N ALA A 249 -14.80 24.78 -9.07
CA ALA A 249 -15.27 23.55 -8.44
C ALA A 249 -14.17 22.48 -8.37
N ALA A 250 -13.46 22.22 -9.47
CA ALA A 250 -12.35 21.26 -9.50
C ALA A 250 -11.21 21.65 -8.54
N ALA A 251 -10.89 22.94 -8.45
CA ALA A 251 -9.89 23.44 -7.51
C ALA A 251 -10.32 23.24 -6.05
N PHE A 252 -11.59 23.48 -5.72
CA PHE A 252 -12.14 23.19 -4.39
C PHE A 252 -12.11 21.70 -4.07
N VAL A 253 -12.45 20.83 -5.03
CA VAL A 253 -12.37 19.37 -4.85
C VAL A 253 -10.93 18.95 -4.52
N LEU A 254 -9.94 19.44 -5.27
CA LEU A 254 -8.52 19.16 -4.99
C LEU A 254 -8.10 19.68 -3.61
N LEU A 255 -8.52 20.89 -3.25
CA LEU A 255 -8.18 21.49 -1.97
C LEU A 255 -8.78 20.71 -0.79
N ILE A 256 -10.05 20.32 -0.88
CA ILE A 256 -10.74 19.52 0.14
C ILE A 256 -10.10 18.14 0.24
N ALA A 257 -9.85 17.46 -0.89
CA ALA A 257 -9.23 16.14 -0.91
C ALA A 257 -7.83 16.17 -0.28
N THR A 258 -7.02 17.17 -0.64
CA THR A 258 -5.67 17.36 -0.07
C THR A 258 -5.74 17.65 1.43
N GLY A 259 -6.66 18.54 1.86
CA GLY A 259 -6.85 18.86 3.28
C GLY A 259 -7.30 17.66 4.11
N LEU A 260 -8.21 16.84 3.57
CA LEU A 260 -8.63 15.58 4.21
C LEU A 260 -7.48 14.57 4.29
N LEU A 261 -6.70 14.40 3.22
CA LEU A 261 -5.54 13.49 3.22
C LEU A 261 -4.49 13.92 4.25
N LEU A 262 -4.14 15.21 4.29
CA LEU A 262 -3.22 15.75 5.30
C LEU A 262 -3.76 15.58 6.72
N THR A 263 -5.06 15.83 6.92
CA THR A 263 -5.70 15.64 8.24
C THR A 263 -5.69 14.17 8.64
N SER A 264 -6.01 13.26 7.73
CA SER A 264 -5.97 11.81 7.97
C SER A 264 -4.55 11.34 8.28
N PHE A 265 -3.55 11.81 7.52
CA PHE A 265 -2.15 11.48 7.76
C PHE A 265 -1.66 12.01 9.12
N TYR A 266 -1.99 13.25 9.45
CA TYR A 266 -1.68 13.83 10.75
C TYR A 266 -2.34 13.08 11.90
N ARG A 267 -3.62 12.69 11.74
CA ARG A 267 -4.31 11.85 12.72
C ARG A 267 -3.68 10.48 12.85
N LEU A 268 -3.26 9.87 11.73
CA LEU A 268 -2.58 8.58 11.71
C LEU A 268 -1.28 8.63 12.51
N GLN A 269 -0.51 9.72 12.39
CA GLN A 269 0.71 9.92 13.18
C GLN A 269 0.47 10.13 14.68
N GLN A 270 -0.76 10.47 15.08
CA GLN A 270 -1.14 10.71 16.48
C GLN A 270 -1.92 9.55 17.09
N VAL A 271 -2.13 8.47 16.33
CA VAL A 271 -2.74 7.27 16.90
C VAL A 271 -1.80 6.76 17.98
N ASP A 272 -2.35 6.60 19.18
CA ASP A 272 -1.65 5.94 20.27
C ASP A 272 -1.40 4.48 19.86
N THR A 273 -0.16 4.20 19.50
CA THR A 273 0.32 2.88 19.11
C THR A 273 0.50 1.96 20.33
N GLY A 274 0.43 2.52 21.54
CA GLY A 274 0.59 1.81 22.81
C GLY A 274 2.02 1.35 23.13
N PHE A 275 2.99 1.87 22.37
CA PHE A 275 4.43 1.73 22.60
C PHE A 275 5.12 3.05 22.24
N ASP A 276 6.33 3.27 22.73
CA ASP A 276 7.13 4.46 22.44
C ASP A 276 8.16 4.17 21.35
N PRO A 277 8.01 4.70 20.12
CA PRO A 277 9.00 4.54 19.06
C PRO A 277 10.19 5.49 19.21
N GLU A 278 10.15 6.50 20.08
CA GLU A 278 11.21 7.48 20.20
C GLU A 278 12.49 6.86 20.78
N ASN A 279 13.63 7.09 20.10
CA ASN A 279 14.95 6.58 20.50
C ASN A 279 15.09 5.05 20.54
N VAL A 280 14.22 4.31 19.85
CA VAL A 280 14.33 2.86 19.68
C VAL A 280 14.95 2.52 18.33
N LEU A 281 16.05 1.77 18.33
CA LEU A 281 16.68 1.23 17.12
C LEU A 281 16.33 -0.25 16.99
N THR A 282 15.74 -0.65 15.86
CA THR A 282 15.46 -2.05 15.54
C THR A 282 16.50 -2.62 14.58
N ALA A 283 16.82 -3.90 14.76
CA ALA A 283 17.70 -4.66 13.87
C ALA A 283 17.22 -6.10 13.78
N GLU A 284 17.08 -6.61 12.56
CA GLU A 284 16.81 -8.02 12.32
C GLU A 284 18.12 -8.80 12.28
N VAL A 285 18.21 -9.84 13.13
CA VAL A 285 19.37 -10.72 13.19
C VAL A 285 18.88 -12.12 12.85
N PHE A 286 19.42 -12.67 11.77
CA PHE A 286 19.22 -14.07 11.39
C PHE A 286 20.42 -14.88 11.89
N PRO A 287 20.28 -15.66 12.98
CA PRO A 287 21.37 -16.49 13.49
C PRO A 287 21.83 -17.46 12.42
N ASN A 288 23.13 -17.78 12.40
CA ASN A 288 23.64 -18.83 11.51
C ASN A 288 22.97 -20.17 11.85
N TRP A 289 22.07 -20.61 10.98
CA TRP A 289 21.23 -21.78 11.15
C TRP A 289 22.00 -23.11 11.22
N SER A 290 23.25 -23.15 10.75
CA SER A 290 24.13 -24.32 10.85
C SER A 290 24.85 -24.42 12.21
N LYS A 291 25.06 -23.28 12.88
CA LYS A 291 25.76 -23.19 14.17
C LYS A 291 24.80 -23.19 15.36
N TYR A 292 23.68 -22.47 15.24
CA TYR A 292 22.70 -22.28 16.31
C TYR A 292 21.48 -23.18 16.07
N THR A 293 21.67 -24.49 16.24
CA THR A 293 20.66 -25.50 15.87
C THR A 293 19.62 -25.75 16.95
N THR A 294 20.01 -25.70 18.23
CA THR A 294 19.15 -25.95 19.41
C THR A 294 18.50 -24.67 19.94
N ALA A 295 17.41 -24.79 20.70
CA ALA A 295 16.80 -23.65 21.39
C ALA A 295 17.79 -23.01 22.39
N GLU A 296 18.53 -23.84 23.10
CA GLU A 296 19.52 -23.42 24.08
C GLU A 296 20.67 -22.60 23.47
N SER A 297 21.26 -23.07 22.37
CA SER A 297 22.33 -22.30 21.70
C SER A 297 21.85 -20.97 21.12
N ARG A 298 20.59 -20.88 20.67
CA ARG A 298 19.95 -19.63 20.23
C ARG A 298 19.73 -18.68 21.40
N ARG A 299 19.23 -19.19 22.53
CA ARG A 299 19.04 -18.44 23.77
C ARG A 299 20.38 -17.86 24.24
N GLN A 300 21.42 -18.69 24.34
CA GLN A 300 22.75 -18.27 24.76
C GLN A 300 23.34 -17.19 23.85
N LEU A 301 23.18 -17.32 22.52
CA LEU A 301 23.60 -16.28 21.57
C LEU A 301 22.99 -14.92 21.90
N PHE A 302 21.66 -14.87 22.07
CA PHE A 302 20.98 -13.60 22.32
C PHE A 302 21.25 -13.07 23.73
N THR A 303 21.42 -13.95 24.73
CA THR A 303 21.89 -13.54 26.07
C THR A 303 23.25 -12.85 26.00
N ASP A 304 24.22 -13.44 25.30
CA ASP A 304 25.57 -12.86 25.14
C ASP A 304 25.54 -11.52 24.39
N VAL A 305 24.70 -11.43 23.35
CA VAL A 305 24.52 -10.19 22.57
C VAL A 305 23.92 -9.08 23.45
N LEU A 306 22.84 -9.38 24.18
CA LEU A 306 22.19 -8.41 25.06
C LEU A 306 23.14 -7.93 26.16
N GLN A 307 23.90 -8.83 26.77
CA GLN A 307 24.87 -8.46 27.81
C GLN A 307 25.91 -7.47 27.26
N ARG A 308 26.49 -7.75 26.08
CA ARG A 308 27.47 -6.86 25.44
C ARG A 308 26.90 -5.51 25.00
N LEU A 309 25.60 -5.46 24.69
CA LEU A 309 24.91 -4.22 24.34
C LEU A 309 24.63 -3.38 25.59
N GLN A 310 24.20 -4.02 26.69
CA GLN A 310 23.95 -3.37 27.97
C GLN A 310 25.23 -2.72 28.56
N ASP A 311 26.41 -3.26 28.25
CA ASP A 311 27.70 -2.70 28.67
C ASP A 311 28.14 -1.45 27.87
N ARG A 312 27.37 -1.02 26.84
CA ARG A 312 27.76 0.12 25.99
C ARG A 312 27.27 1.45 26.57
N PRO A 313 28.15 2.48 26.65
CA PRO A 313 27.72 3.81 27.06
C PRO A 313 26.76 4.41 26.03
N GLY A 314 25.65 4.98 26.52
CA GLY A 314 24.61 5.60 25.70
C GLY A 314 23.42 4.69 25.39
N LEU A 315 23.44 3.41 25.79
CA LEU A 315 22.29 2.51 25.70
C LEU A 315 21.52 2.50 27.02
N SER A 316 20.21 2.76 26.99
CA SER A 316 19.34 2.72 28.18
C SER A 316 18.86 1.31 28.48
N ALA A 317 18.42 0.59 27.45
CA ALA A 317 17.95 -0.79 27.53
C ALA A 317 18.18 -1.50 26.19
N ALA A 318 18.22 -2.83 26.22
CA ALA A 318 18.29 -3.67 25.03
C ALA A 318 17.39 -4.88 25.24
N ALA A 319 16.68 -5.28 24.19
CA ALA A 319 15.79 -6.42 24.22
C ALA A 319 15.82 -7.17 22.89
N VAL A 320 15.41 -8.43 22.95
CA VAL A 320 15.20 -9.29 21.78
C VAL A 320 13.77 -9.80 21.79
N ALA A 321 13.21 -9.93 20.59
CA ALA A 321 11.89 -10.50 20.37
C ALA A 321 11.87 -11.25 19.04
N ASN A 322 10.94 -12.19 18.89
CA ASN A 322 10.65 -12.85 17.61
C ASN A 322 9.77 -12.01 16.67
N GLY A 323 9.44 -10.78 17.07
CA GLY A 323 8.73 -9.77 16.29
C GLY A 323 8.69 -8.45 17.05
N PHE A 324 8.64 -7.33 16.34
CA PHE A 324 8.53 -6.00 16.92
C PHE A 324 7.19 -5.35 16.54
N PRO A 325 6.71 -4.31 17.25
CA PRO A 325 5.47 -3.63 16.92
C PRO A 325 5.47 -3.15 15.46
N MET A 326 4.34 -3.29 14.77
CA MET A 326 4.17 -2.93 13.35
C MET A 326 5.03 -3.70 12.34
N ALA A 327 5.72 -4.77 12.75
CA ALA A 327 6.36 -5.68 11.79
C ALA A 327 5.29 -6.31 10.88
N SER A 328 5.61 -6.44 9.58
CA SER A 328 4.68 -7.04 8.59
C SER A 328 4.43 -8.54 8.83
N GLU A 329 5.28 -9.19 9.62
CA GLU A 329 5.11 -10.59 10.00
C GLU A 329 4.09 -10.68 11.15
N VAL A 330 2.90 -11.16 10.82
CA VAL A 330 1.88 -11.54 11.80
C VAL A 330 2.43 -12.72 12.59
N GLY A 331 2.50 -12.62 13.92
CA GLY A 331 2.89 -13.75 14.75
C GLY A 331 1.93 -14.93 14.55
N GLN A 332 2.37 -16.14 14.91
CA GLN A 332 1.53 -17.31 14.77
C GLN A 332 0.26 -17.15 15.63
N GLN A 333 -0.90 -17.19 14.99
CA GLN A 333 -2.18 -17.34 15.67
C GLN A 333 -2.24 -18.75 16.24
N GLN A 334 -2.44 -18.84 17.56
CA GLN A 334 -2.52 -20.10 18.29
C GLN A 334 -3.83 -20.12 19.08
N ARG A 335 -4.52 -21.25 19.02
CA ARG A 335 -5.69 -21.51 19.85
C ARG A 335 -5.24 -21.76 21.28
N PHE A 336 -6.02 -21.27 22.24
CA PHE A 336 -5.73 -21.47 23.65
C PHE A 336 -6.98 -21.86 24.43
N ALA A 337 -6.79 -22.53 25.56
CA ALA A 337 -7.83 -22.80 26.54
C ALA A 337 -7.48 -22.16 27.88
N ILE A 338 -8.50 -21.68 28.59
CA ILE A 338 -8.37 -21.12 29.94
C ILE A 338 -8.76 -22.21 30.93
N GLU A 339 -7.95 -22.37 31.99
CA GLU A 339 -8.21 -23.35 33.03
C GLU A 339 -9.61 -23.19 33.62
N GLY A 340 -10.30 -24.32 33.81
CA GLY A 340 -11.66 -24.35 34.37
C GLY A 340 -12.75 -23.87 33.40
N ARG A 341 -12.44 -23.62 32.12
CA ARG A 341 -13.44 -23.38 31.07
C ARG A 341 -13.58 -24.61 30.19
N THR A 342 -14.83 -25.02 29.96
CA THR A 342 -15.17 -26.06 29.00
C THR A 342 -15.43 -25.43 27.64
N TYR A 343 -14.82 -25.99 26.61
CA TYR A 343 -15.07 -25.64 25.22
C TYR A 343 -15.71 -26.87 24.57
N GLU A 344 -17.00 -26.80 24.26
CA GLU A 344 -17.76 -27.92 23.68
C GLU A 344 -17.21 -28.32 22.30
N ASP A 345 -16.71 -27.33 21.57
CA ASP A 345 -16.05 -27.48 20.29
C ASP A 345 -14.60 -26.96 20.40
N PRO A 346 -13.58 -27.84 20.26
CA PRO A 346 -12.18 -27.43 20.20
C PRO A 346 -11.90 -26.41 19.09
N ASP A 347 -12.69 -26.44 18.01
CA ASP A 347 -12.51 -25.54 16.87
C ASP A 347 -13.00 -24.12 17.10
N LEU A 348 -13.86 -23.92 18.11
CA LEU A 348 -14.35 -22.61 18.54
C LEU A 348 -13.50 -21.99 19.65
N ARG A 349 -12.34 -22.57 19.98
CA ARG A 349 -11.44 -21.99 20.96
C ARG A 349 -10.91 -20.63 20.49
N PRO A 350 -10.71 -19.69 21.44
CA PRO A 350 -10.17 -18.39 21.10
C PRO A 350 -8.73 -18.51 20.61
N GLU A 351 -8.37 -17.61 19.71
CA GLU A 351 -7.02 -17.48 19.18
C GLU A 351 -6.31 -16.27 19.80
N LEU A 352 -5.00 -16.40 19.95
CA LEU A 352 -4.10 -15.34 20.35
C LEU A 352 -2.84 -15.35 19.48
N GLU A 353 -2.14 -14.23 19.46
CA GLU A 353 -0.80 -14.15 18.88
C GLU A 353 0.24 -14.26 19.99
N THR A 354 1.20 -15.17 19.82
CA THR A 354 2.26 -15.41 20.81
C THR A 354 3.55 -14.74 20.40
N ARG A 355 4.14 -13.94 21.30
CA ARG A 355 5.48 -13.36 21.12
C ARG A 355 6.44 -13.82 22.21
N VAL A 356 7.63 -14.21 21.78
CA VAL A 356 8.73 -14.60 22.66
C VAL A 356 9.66 -13.40 22.77
N ILE A 357 9.82 -12.90 23.99
CA ILE A 357 10.53 -11.66 24.29
C ILE A 357 11.51 -11.85 25.45
N SER A 358 12.58 -11.06 25.46
CA SER A 358 13.46 -10.95 26.64
C SER A 358 12.81 -10.10 27.75
N PRO A 359 13.24 -10.25 29.02
CA PRO A 359 12.66 -9.52 30.16
C PRO A 359 12.53 -8.00 29.99
N ASP A 360 13.55 -7.36 29.42
CA ASP A 360 13.61 -5.89 29.30
C ASP A 360 12.81 -5.34 28.11
N TYR A 361 12.08 -6.18 27.37
CA TYR A 361 11.38 -5.79 26.14
C TYR A 361 10.35 -4.68 26.37
N PHE A 362 9.40 -4.86 27.29
CA PHE A 362 8.35 -3.87 27.51
C PHE A 362 8.91 -2.51 27.95
N ALA A 363 9.97 -2.51 28.76
CA ALA A 363 10.67 -1.29 29.16
C ALA A 363 11.42 -0.64 27.98
N THR A 364 12.04 -1.44 27.11
CA THR A 364 12.78 -0.97 25.93
C THR A 364 11.85 -0.31 24.90
N VAL A 365 10.65 -0.86 24.70
CA VAL A 365 9.66 -0.32 23.75
C VAL A 365 8.59 0.57 24.40
N GLY A 366 8.71 0.87 25.70
CA GLY A 366 7.78 1.78 26.39
C GLY A 366 6.34 1.27 26.54
N VAL A 367 6.11 -0.05 26.53
CA VAL A 367 4.77 -0.61 26.73
C VAL A 367 4.45 -0.64 28.24
N PRO A 368 3.36 0.00 28.69
CA PRO A 368 3.07 0.13 30.12
C PRO A 368 2.56 -1.17 30.74
N LEU A 369 3.09 -1.52 31.91
CA LEU A 369 2.51 -2.54 32.79
C LEU A 369 1.28 -1.97 33.50
N LEU A 370 0.15 -2.68 33.42
CA LEU A 370 -1.13 -2.26 33.99
C LEU A 370 -1.47 -3.00 35.29
N ALA A 371 -1.07 -4.28 35.38
CA ALA A 371 -1.28 -5.10 36.56
C ALA A 371 -0.25 -6.24 36.63
N GLY A 372 0.08 -6.70 37.85
CA GLY A 372 1.00 -7.83 38.06
C GLY A 372 2.47 -7.44 37.87
N ARG A 373 3.23 -8.27 37.15
CA ARG A 373 4.65 -8.07 36.85
C ARG A 373 4.98 -8.44 35.40
N THR A 374 6.11 -7.96 34.90
CA THR A 374 6.72 -8.44 33.65
C THR A 374 7.60 -9.66 33.91
N PHE A 375 8.18 -10.20 32.84
CA PHE A 375 9.21 -11.24 32.91
C PHE A 375 10.46 -10.74 33.65
N THR A 376 11.13 -11.68 34.31
CA THR A 376 12.39 -11.50 35.03
C THR A 376 13.40 -12.52 34.51
N ARG A 377 14.68 -12.37 34.88
CA ARG A 377 15.72 -13.35 34.51
C ARG A 377 15.52 -14.72 35.17
N LEU A 378 14.65 -14.82 36.18
CA LEU A 378 14.32 -16.07 36.86
C LEU A 378 13.21 -16.85 36.16
N ASP A 379 12.47 -16.22 35.23
CA ASP A 379 11.44 -16.89 34.45
C ASP A 379 12.12 -17.59 33.25
N ASP A 380 12.81 -18.69 33.53
CA ASP A 380 13.53 -19.49 32.54
C ASP A 380 12.84 -20.84 32.26
N ALA A 381 13.44 -21.64 31.37
CA ALA A 381 12.90 -22.92 30.93
C ALA A 381 12.85 -24.01 32.02
N GLU A 382 13.54 -23.82 33.16
CA GLU A 382 13.53 -24.75 34.29
C GLU A 382 12.46 -24.40 35.33
N THR A 383 11.80 -23.25 35.17
CA THR A 383 10.74 -22.77 36.06
C THR A 383 9.34 -22.95 35.49
N THR A 384 8.32 -22.67 36.31
CA THR A 384 6.93 -22.68 35.88
C THR A 384 6.74 -21.71 34.70
N PRO A 385 6.17 -22.16 33.57
CA PRO A 385 5.91 -21.29 32.43
C PRO A 385 5.00 -20.12 32.81
N VAL A 386 5.38 -18.92 32.40
CA VAL A 386 4.63 -17.69 32.67
C VAL A 386 4.36 -16.91 31.39
N ALA A 387 3.28 -16.14 31.38
CA ALA A 387 2.93 -15.24 30.28
C ALA A 387 2.41 -13.90 30.78
N VAL A 388 2.52 -12.89 29.91
CA VAL A 388 1.97 -11.55 30.09
C VAL A 388 0.99 -11.31 28.95
N VAL A 389 -0.20 -10.80 29.26
CA VAL A 389 -1.29 -10.61 28.28
C VAL A 389 -1.56 -9.13 28.01
N SER A 390 -2.08 -8.82 26.82
CA SER A 390 -2.54 -7.47 26.50
C SER A 390 -3.83 -7.14 27.27
N ARG A 391 -4.09 -5.84 27.45
CA ARG A 391 -5.35 -5.32 28.01
C ARG A 391 -6.57 -5.88 27.24
N SER A 392 -6.53 -5.85 25.92
CA SER A 392 -7.61 -6.34 25.05
C SER A 392 -7.91 -7.82 25.25
N LEU A 393 -6.90 -8.67 25.38
CA LEU A 393 -7.11 -10.09 25.66
C LEU A 393 -7.69 -10.30 27.07
N ALA A 394 -7.17 -9.56 28.05
CA ALA A 394 -7.67 -9.56 29.42
C ALA A 394 -9.16 -9.17 29.48
N GLU A 395 -9.54 -8.03 28.90
CA GLU A 395 -10.92 -7.52 28.87
C GLU A 395 -11.88 -8.41 28.08
N ARG A 396 -11.39 -9.08 27.03
CA ARG A 396 -12.23 -9.97 26.21
C ARG A 396 -12.61 -11.23 26.98
N HIS A 397 -11.68 -11.83 27.71
CA HIS A 397 -11.88 -13.15 28.31
C HIS A 397 -12.14 -13.13 29.81
N TRP A 398 -11.65 -12.13 30.55
CA TRP A 398 -11.81 -12.01 32.00
C TRP A 398 -12.70 -10.81 32.34
N ARG A 399 -13.97 -10.89 31.93
CA ARG A 399 -15.00 -9.88 32.21
C ARG A 399 -15.49 -9.97 33.67
N GLU A 400 -16.21 -8.94 34.11
CA GLU A 400 -16.94 -8.90 35.40
C GLU A 400 -16.03 -8.90 36.66
N GLY A 401 -14.84 -8.29 36.57
CA GLY A 401 -13.96 -8.12 37.73
C GLY A 401 -13.13 -9.35 38.10
N ARG A 402 -13.12 -10.39 37.25
CA ARG A 402 -12.18 -11.51 37.40
C ARG A 402 -10.79 -11.05 36.95
N SER A 403 -9.80 -11.19 37.81
CA SER A 403 -8.41 -10.90 37.43
C SER A 403 -7.88 -12.02 36.53
N PRO A 404 -7.19 -11.71 35.41
CA PRO A 404 -6.44 -12.70 34.65
C PRO A 404 -5.20 -13.18 35.40
N LEU A 405 -4.70 -12.42 36.38
CA LEU A 405 -3.50 -12.76 37.14
C LEU A 405 -3.68 -14.08 37.89
N GLU A 406 -2.60 -14.87 37.94
CA GLU A 406 -2.52 -16.20 38.56
C GLU A 406 -3.41 -17.27 37.92
N GLN A 407 -4.20 -16.92 36.90
CA GLN A 407 -4.90 -17.93 36.10
C GLN A 407 -3.94 -18.60 35.14
N ARG A 408 -4.32 -19.81 34.70
CA ARG A 408 -3.52 -20.60 33.76
C ARG A 408 -4.22 -20.74 32.43
N ILE A 409 -3.42 -20.69 31.36
CA ILE A 409 -3.83 -21.01 30.01
C ILE A 409 -2.98 -22.15 29.47
N THR A 410 -3.49 -22.87 28.48
CA THR A 410 -2.74 -23.90 27.75
C THR A 410 -2.86 -23.63 26.25
N LEU A 411 -1.75 -23.90 25.54
CA LEU A 411 -1.64 -23.82 24.08
C LEU A 411 -1.56 -25.23 23.44
N ASP A 412 -1.52 -26.27 24.27
CA ASP A 412 -1.21 -27.66 23.94
C ASP A 412 -2.17 -28.61 24.66
N ASP A 413 -3.47 -28.28 24.63
CA ASP A 413 -4.54 -29.15 25.13
C ASP A 413 -4.40 -29.63 26.59
N GLY A 414 -3.71 -28.85 27.42
CA GLY A 414 -3.53 -29.09 28.85
C GLY A 414 -2.27 -29.88 29.20
N GLU A 415 -1.41 -30.19 28.23
CA GLU A 415 -0.08 -30.76 28.49
C GLU A 415 0.80 -29.78 29.29
N THR A 416 0.78 -28.49 28.93
CA THR A 416 1.51 -27.43 29.61
C THR A 416 0.55 -26.31 30.04
N TRP A 417 0.62 -25.96 31.32
CA TRP A 417 -0.12 -24.83 31.88
C TRP A 417 0.79 -23.63 32.10
N ILE A 418 0.45 -22.51 31.49
CA ILE A 418 1.18 -21.24 31.53
C ILE A 418 0.44 -20.27 32.45
N THR A 419 1.14 -19.77 33.47
CA THR A 419 0.56 -18.87 34.47
C THR A 419 0.63 -17.42 34.00
N LEU A 420 -0.50 -16.72 34.06
CA LEU A 420 -0.56 -15.31 33.70
C LEU A 420 -0.06 -14.44 34.86
N VAL A 421 1.07 -13.76 34.67
CA VAL A 421 1.74 -12.98 35.73
C VAL A 421 1.60 -11.47 35.58
N GLY A 422 1.13 -11.00 34.43
CA GLY A 422 0.99 -9.57 34.16
C GLY A 422 0.01 -9.22 33.06
N VAL A 423 -0.46 -7.97 33.08
CA VAL A 423 -1.27 -7.35 32.03
C VAL A 423 -0.57 -6.08 31.56
N VAL A 424 -0.38 -5.92 30.26
CA VAL A 424 0.27 -4.76 29.63
C VAL A 424 -0.68 -3.98 28.71
N GLY A 425 -0.29 -2.77 28.33
CA GLY A 425 -0.97 -1.99 27.29
C GLY A 425 -1.14 -2.75 25.98
N ASP A 426 -2.18 -2.39 25.22
CA ASP A 426 -2.33 -2.88 23.85
C ASP A 426 -1.27 -2.25 22.96
N VAL A 427 -0.67 -3.04 22.06
CA VAL A 427 0.21 -2.56 20.99
C VAL A 427 -0.60 -2.63 19.69
N ARG A 428 -0.68 -1.52 18.94
CA ARG A 428 -1.57 -1.39 17.76
C ARG A 428 -0.85 -0.97 16.49
#